data_AF-A0A522LRZ4-F1
#
_entry.id   AF-A0A522LRZ4-F1
#
_cell.length_a   1.000
_cell.length_b   1.000
_cell.length_c   1.000
_cell.angle_alpha   90.00
_cell.angle_beta   90.00
_cell.angle_gamma   90.00
#
_symmetry.space_group_name_H-M   'P 1'
#
loop_
_entity.id
_entity.type
_entity.pdbx_description
1 polymer ?
#
loop_
_entity_poly.entity_id
_entity_poly.type
_entity_poly.pdbx_seq_one_letter_code
_entity_poly.pdbx_strand_id
1 'polypeptide(L)'
;MRYNKTTVITFSLLFLGILLISVFNIGKADNQAAEVPGREAVKMGSVCLLGEKADSFPFYVYKDGASSKNKFFPTGIMGDFSSSGIDNYCKESPYAGPTCIKIIYKKKPGRIYRWAGLYWQYPPNNWGNISKGYDLEGATKLTFWARGKYGREIINKFQVGGIAGEYRDSGIASIGPVTLSKQWKKYTIDLRSMDNSIIVSNEDKECWPFMEPLSRIIGGFCWATSLKDNDGITFYLDEIRFEND
;
A
#
# COMPACT_ATOMS: atom_id res chain seq x y z
N MET A 1 -53.95 -33.96 -30.25
CA MET A 1 -54.28 -34.05 -31.71
C MET A 1 -53.04 -33.54 -32.45
N ARG A 2 -52.32 -34.31 -33.28
CA ARG A 2 -52.66 -34.98 -34.57
C ARG A 2 -52.79 -34.03 -35.78
N TYR A 3 -51.76 -34.01 -36.64
CA TYR A 3 -51.79 -33.81 -38.12
C TYR A 3 -52.26 -32.38 -38.58
N ASN A 4 -52.00 -31.80 -39.77
CA ASN A 4 -51.29 -32.13 -41.04
C ASN A 4 -50.99 -30.78 -41.79
N LYS A 5 -50.33 -30.62 -42.97
CA LYS A 5 -49.67 -31.51 -43.97
C LYS A 5 -48.60 -30.73 -44.81
N THR A 6 -47.52 -31.42 -45.20
CA THR A 6 -46.70 -31.37 -46.46
C THR A 6 -46.87 -30.30 -47.56
N THR A 7 -45.73 -29.80 -48.10
CA THR A 7 -45.36 -29.41 -49.51
C THR A 7 -43.91 -28.85 -49.44
N VAL A 8 -42.76 -29.48 -49.82
CA VAL A 8 -42.23 -30.12 -51.06
C VAL A 8 -42.19 -29.10 -52.24
N ILE A 9 -41.09 -28.76 -52.93
CA ILE A 9 -40.17 -29.56 -53.79
C ILE A 9 -38.75 -28.91 -53.89
N THR A 10 -37.77 -29.72 -54.32
CA THR A 10 -36.32 -29.48 -54.58
C THR A 10 -35.96 -28.40 -55.62
N PHE A 11 -34.70 -27.94 -55.64
CA PHE A 11 -33.70 -27.99 -56.75
C PHE A 11 -32.45 -27.15 -56.35
N SER A 12 -31.29 -27.22 -57.02
CA SER A 12 -30.25 -28.27 -57.08
C SER A 12 -28.99 -27.67 -57.76
N LEU A 13 -27.81 -28.28 -57.55
CA LEU A 13 -26.50 -28.00 -58.19
C LEU A 13 -25.83 -26.66 -57.76
N LEU A 14 -24.56 -26.57 -57.34
CA LEU A 14 -23.25 -27.03 -57.87
C LEU A 14 -22.75 -26.29 -59.13
N PHE A 15 -22.00 -25.20 -58.91
CA PHE A 15 -20.78 -24.83 -59.65
C PHE A 15 -19.82 -24.20 -58.62
N LEU A 16 -18.69 -24.84 -58.29
CA LEU A 16 -17.39 -24.76 -59.00
C LEU A 16 -16.78 -23.34 -58.94
N GLY A 17 -15.86 -23.12 -58.01
CA GLY A 17 -15.02 -21.91 -57.99
C GLY A 17 -13.72 -22.10 -58.76
N ILE A 18 -13.20 -21.03 -59.38
CA ILE A 18 -11.87 -21.01 -60.02
C ILE A 18 -11.35 -19.56 -60.17
N LEU A 19 -10.02 -19.41 -60.09
CA LEU A 19 -9.18 -18.24 -60.39
C LEU A 19 -9.55 -16.82 -59.90
N LEU A 20 -8.87 -16.40 -58.83
CA LEU A 20 -7.74 -15.43 -58.84
C LEU A 20 -7.63 -14.34 -59.94
N ILE A 21 -7.18 -13.16 -59.47
CA ILE A 21 -6.49 -12.05 -60.18
C ILE A 21 -7.35 -11.10 -61.03
N SER A 22 -7.57 -9.90 -60.51
CA SER A 22 -6.96 -8.68 -61.10
C SER A 22 -6.92 -7.54 -60.07
N VAL A 23 -5.83 -6.76 -60.07
CA VAL A 23 -5.71 -5.53 -59.27
C VAL A 23 -6.04 -4.36 -60.17
N PHE A 24 -6.95 -3.48 -59.75
CA PHE A 24 -7.10 -2.15 -60.32
C PHE A 24 -7.23 -1.10 -59.21
N ASN A 25 -6.37 -0.08 -59.27
CA ASN A 25 -6.45 1.09 -58.40
C ASN A 25 -7.64 1.96 -58.81
N ILE A 26 -8.40 2.46 -57.84
CA ILE A 26 -9.35 3.56 -58.04
C ILE A 26 -9.13 4.61 -56.95
N GLY A 27 -8.98 5.86 -57.39
CA GLY A 27 -9.31 7.09 -56.66
C GLY A 27 -8.99 7.16 -55.17
N LYS A 28 -7.79 7.65 -54.83
CA LYS A 28 -7.53 8.21 -53.50
C LYS A 28 -8.38 9.49 -53.33
N ALA A 29 -9.24 9.54 -52.32
CA ALA A 29 -9.94 10.76 -51.93
C ALA A 29 -9.13 11.47 -50.84
N ASP A 30 -8.71 12.71 -51.09
CA ASP A 30 -7.83 13.44 -50.17
C ASP A 30 -8.62 14.10 -49.02
N ASN A 31 -8.64 13.43 -47.87
CA ASN A 31 -8.97 14.05 -46.60
C ASN A 31 -7.74 14.82 -46.08
N GLN A 32 -7.69 16.13 -46.31
CA GLN A 32 -6.69 17.01 -45.70
C GLN A 32 -6.97 17.21 -44.20
N ALA A 33 -6.53 16.26 -43.38
CA ALA A 33 -6.20 16.56 -41.99
C ALA A 33 -4.88 17.33 -41.95
N ALA A 34 -4.86 18.52 -41.37
CA ALA A 34 -3.65 19.34 -41.31
C ALA A 34 -2.63 18.72 -40.33
N GLU A 35 -1.47 18.33 -40.84
CA GLU A 35 -0.35 17.91 -39.99
C GLU A 35 0.20 19.11 -39.20
N VAL A 36 0.10 19.05 -37.88
CA VAL A 36 0.90 19.91 -37.01
C VAL A 36 2.31 19.31 -36.98
N PRO A 37 3.36 20.06 -37.39
CA PRO A 37 4.71 19.50 -37.51
C PRO A 37 5.22 19.00 -36.15
N GLY A 38 5.90 17.87 -36.19
CA GLY A 38 6.15 17.04 -35.01
C GLY A 38 6.85 17.78 -33.86
N ARG A 39 6.18 17.83 -32.71
CA ARG A 39 6.88 17.55 -31.45
C ARG A 39 6.95 16.04 -31.33
N GLU A 40 8.15 15.48 -31.39
CA GLU A 40 8.34 14.08 -31.03
C GLU A 40 7.76 13.84 -29.64
N ALA A 41 6.99 12.77 -29.48
CA ALA A 41 6.57 12.30 -28.17
C ALA A 41 7.80 11.69 -27.48
N VAL A 42 8.65 12.55 -26.91
CA VAL A 42 9.79 12.15 -26.09
C VAL A 42 9.24 11.23 -25.00
N LYS A 43 9.52 9.93 -25.14
CA LYS A 43 9.31 8.97 -24.06
C LYS A 43 10.17 9.46 -22.90
N MET A 44 9.55 10.12 -21.91
CA MET A 44 10.27 10.50 -20.70
C MET A 44 10.88 9.23 -20.13
N GLY A 45 12.21 9.16 -20.10
CA GLY A 45 12.93 8.06 -19.49
C GLY A 45 12.49 7.92 -18.03
N SER A 46 12.50 6.70 -17.51
CA SER A 46 11.95 6.35 -16.20
C SER A 46 12.46 7.29 -15.11
N VAL A 47 11.65 8.28 -14.73
CA VAL A 47 12.02 9.25 -13.70
C VAL A 47 11.82 8.57 -12.35
N CYS A 48 12.91 8.31 -11.65
CA CYS A 48 12.89 7.61 -10.37
C CYS A 48 12.26 8.51 -9.31
N LEU A 49 10.97 8.31 -9.04
CA LEU A 49 10.17 9.17 -8.17
C LEU A 49 10.57 8.98 -6.70
N LEU A 50 11.41 9.87 -6.19
CA LEU A 50 11.70 10.01 -4.77
C LEU A 50 10.46 10.55 -4.02
N GLY A 51 10.43 10.37 -2.70
CA GLY A 51 9.37 10.94 -1.87
C GLY A 51 9.52 12.46 -1.63
N GLU A 52 8.53 13.03 -0.96
CA GLU A 52 8.60 14.37 -0.35
C GLU A 52 9.66 14.34 0.76
N LYS A 53 10.75 15.12 0.66
CA LYS A 53 11.88 15.00 1.61
C LYS A 53 11.52 15.51 3.00
N ALA A 54 11.93 14.78 4.04
CA ALA A 54 11.79 15.22 5.42
C ALA A 54 12.64 16.46 5.72
N ASP A 55 11.98 17.56 6.14
CA ASP A 55 12.65 18.82 6.50
C ASP A 55 13.65 18.66 7.67
N SER A 56 13.34 17.76 8.60
CA SER A 56 14.12 17.50 9.82
C SER A 56 13.61 16.25 10.55
N PHE A 57 14.48 15.69 11.41
CA PHE A 57 14.11 14.70 12.41
C PHE A 57 13.97 15.35 13.81
N PRO A 58 13.10 14.86 14.71
CA PRO A 58 12.22 13.70 14.53
C PRO A 58 11.02 13.95 13.60
N PHE A 59 10.79 13.01 12.69
CA PHE A 59 9.71 13.06 11.70
C PHE A 59 8.55 12.16 12.17
N TYR A 60 7.37 12.74 12.39
CA TYR A 60 6.32 12.10 13.18
C TYR A 60 5.28 11.35 12.34
N VAL A 61 5.08 10.07 12.68
CA VAL A 61 3.88 9.31 12.30
C VAL A 61 2.71 9.75 13.20
N TYR A 62 2.94 9.77 14.52
CA TYR A 62 1.99 10.24 15.51
C TYR A 62 2.71 10.92 16.68
N LYS A 63 2.34 12.16 16.97
CA LYS A 63 2.68 12.84 18.23
C LYS A 63 1.50 12.90 19.20
N ASP A 64 0.37 13.36 18.69
CA ASP A 64 -0.89 13.61 19.41
C ASP A 64 -2.01 13.61 18.37
N GLY A 65 -3.24 13.28 18.75
CA GLY A 65 -4.36 13.13 17.79
C GLY A 65 -4.62 14.38 16.93
N ALA A 66 -4.44 15.58 17.50
CA ALA A 66 -4.64 16.87 16.83
C ALA A 66 -3.34 17.52 16.31
N SER A 67 -2.20 16.82 16.36
CA SER A 67 -0.90 17.40 16.02
C SER A 67 -0.71 17.59 14.51
N SER A 68 -0.45 18.83 14.09
CA SER A 68 -0.02 19.17 12.72
C SER A 68 1.36 18.60 12.34
N LYS A 69 2.10 18.00 13.28
CA LYS A 69 3.32 17.23 12.98
C LYS A 69 3.05 15.81 12.47
N ASN A 70 1.82 15.28 12.57
CA ASN A 70 1.51 13.94 12.10
C ASN A 70 1.52 13.91 10.56
N LYS A 71 2.39 13.09 9.96
CA LYS A 71 2.60 13.02 8.51
C LYS A 71 1.94 11.81 7.84
N PHE A 72 1.65 10.75 8.61
CA PHE A 72 1.03 9.52 8.12
C PHE A 72 -0.31 9.24 8.83
N PHE A 73 -1.26 8.59 8.14
CA PHE A 73 -2.64 8.47 8.60
C PHE A 73 -3.12 7.01 8.66
N PRO A 74 -3.86 6.60 9.71
CA PRO A 74 -4.24 5.20 9.97
C PRO A 74 -5.38 4.70 9.06
N THR A 75 -5.09 4.59 7.76
CA THR A 75 -6.04 4.16 6.73
C THR A 75 -5.78 2.76 6.18
N GLY A 76 -4.58 2.22 6.35
CA GLY A 76 -4.16 0.97 5.72
C GLY A 76 -4.67 -0.26 6.46
N ILE A 77 -5.99 -0.40 6.57
CA ILE A 77 -6.69 -1.47 7.28
C ILE A 77 -6.45 -2.81 6.58
N MET A 78 -6.04 -3.84 7.34
CA MET A 78 -5.73 -5.16 6.82
C MET A 78 -6.42 -6.29 7.59
N GLY A 79 -6.69 -7.40 6.89
CA GLY A 79 -7.34 -8.59 7.45
C GLY A 79 -8.76 -8.29 7.93
N ASP A 80 -9.09 -8.77 9.13
CA ASP A 80 -10.39 -8.60 9.77
C ASP A 80 -10.53 -7.28 10.57
N PHE A 81 -9.59 -6.34 10.41
CA PHE A 81 -9.59 -5.08 11.17
C PHE A 81 -10.69 -4.09 10.69
N SER A 82 -10.87 -3.00 11.43
CA SER A 82 -11.88 -1.97 11.15
C SER A 82 -11.49 -0.63 11.77
N SER A 83 -11.79 0.47 11.09
CA SER A 83 -11.63 1.85 11.58
C SER A 83 -12.33 2.09 12.92
N SER A 84 -13.45 1.40 13.19
CA SER A 84 -14.15 1.42 14.49
C SER A 84 -13.34 0.86 15.67
N GLY A 85 -12.18 0.24 15.39
CA GLY A 85 -11.19 -0.20 16.37
C GLY A 85 -10.04 0.78 16.60
N ILE A 86 -10.12 2.02 16.09
CA ILE A 86 -9.06 3.04 16.18
C ILE A 86 -9.60 4.28 16.90
N ASP A 87 -8.94 4.68 17.98
CA ASP A 87 -9.13 5.98 18.64
C ASP A 87 -7.77 6.69 18.70
N ASN A 88 -7.61 7.74 17.88
CA ASN A 88 -6.37 8.53 17.81
C ASN A 88 -6.31 9.67 18.84
N TYR A 89 -7.37 9.88 19.63
CA TYR A 89 -7.54 10.98 20.57
C TYR A 89 -7.69 10.47 22.01
N CYS A 90 -7.16 9.28 22.29
CA CYS A 90 -7.44 8.57 23.52
C CYS A 90 -6.73 9.22 24.71
N LYS A 91 -7.49 9.57 25.74
CA LYS A 91 -6.97 10.22 26.96
C LYS A 91 -6.73 9.23 28.11
N GLU A 92 -6.81 7.93 27.84
CA GLU A 92 -6.57 6.87 28.81
C GLU A 92 -5.06 6.72 29.08
N SER A 93 -4.51 7.54 29.98
CA SER A 93 -3.11 7.47 30.40
C SER A 93 -2.12 7.41 29.21
N PRO A 94 -2.01 8.49 28.41
CA PRO A 94 -0.97 8.60 27.39
C PRO A 94 0.43 8.51 28.02
N TYR A 95 1.44 8.24 27.20
CA TYR A 95 2.84 8.31 27.62
C TYR A 95 3.33 9.76 27.62
N ALA A 96 2.97 10.53 26.59
CA ALA A 96 3.26 11.96 26.48
C ALA A 96 2.07 12.74 25.91
N GLY A 97 2.07 14.07 26.08
CA GLY A 97 1.03 14.93 25.54
C GLY A 97 -0.37 14.69 26.13
N PRO A 98 -1.41 15.35 25.56
CA PRO A 98 -2.81 15.13 25.93
C PRO A 98 -3.44 13.84 25.40
N THR A 99 -2.85 13.15 24.40
CA THR A 99 -3.49 12.02 23.71
C THR A 99 -2.53 10.93 23.25
N CYS A 100 -2.98 9.67 23.33
CA CYS A 100 -2.33 8.53 22.68
C CYS A 100 -3.29 7.80 21.74
N ILE A 101 -2.77 6.88 20.92
CA ILE A 101 -3.59 5.99 20.10
C ILE A 101 -4.04 4.80 20.94
N LYS A 102 -5.32 4.43 20.82
CA LYS A 102 -5.89 3.19 21.35
C LYS A 102 -6.41 2.32 20.20
N ILE A 103 -5.97 1.06 20.17
CA ILE A 103 -6.35 0.05 19.18
C ILE A 103 -7.17 -1.04 19.86
N ILE A 104 -8.30 -1.41 19.26
CA ILE A 104 -9.20 -2.47 19.72
C ILE A 104 -9.54 -3.39 18.54
N TYR A 105 -8.96 -4.60 18.50
CA TYR A 105 -9.37 -5.65 17.56
C TYR A 105 -10.09 -6.76 18.32
N LYS A 106 -11.40 -6.91 18.05
CA LYS A 106 -12.26 -7.90 18.72
C LYS A 106 -12.41 -9.15 17.84
N LYS A 107 -12.20 -10.32 18.44
CA LYS A 107 -12.70 -11.59 17.91
C LYS A 107 -14.22 -11.47 17.68
N LYS A 108 -14.69 -11.78 16.47
CA LYS A 108 -16.12 -11.81 16.10
C LYS A 108 -16.41 -13.10 15.32
N PRO A 109 -17.57 -13.74 15.52
CA PRO A 109 -18.03 -14.82 14.63
C PRO A 109 -18.11 -14.35 13.17
N GLY A 110 -17.95 -15.28 12.22
CA GLY A 110 -18.05 -15.00 10.78
C GLY A 110 -16.88 -14.22 10.15
N ARG A 111 -15.82 -13.93 10.91
CA ARG A 111 -14.59 -13.28 10.41
C ARG A 111 -13.57 -14.33 9.98
N ILE A 112 -13.13 -14.23 8.72
CA ILE A 112 -12.49 -15.36 7.99
C ILE A 112 -10.97 -15.36 8.06
N TYR A 113 -10.34 -14.19 8.13
CA TYR A 113 -8.88 -14.07 8.05
C TYR A 113 -8.20 -14.42 9.39
N ARG A 114 -8.87 -14.14 10.51
CA ARG A 114 -8.38 -14.36 11.88
C ARG A 114 -7.05 -13.66 12.19
N TRP A 115 -6.72 -12.62 11.42
CA TRP A 115 -5.66 -11.67 11.70
C TRP A 115 -6.13 -10.25 11.39
N ALA A 116 -5.42 -9.27 11.94
CA ALA A 116 -5.65 -7.85 11.75
C ALA A 116 -4.34 -7.13 11.57
N GLY A 117 -4.35 -6.02 10.83
CA GLY A 117 -3.25 -5.08 10.80
C GLY A 117 -3.70 -3.69 10.36
N LEU A 118 -2.80 -2.73 10.50
CA LEU A 118 -3.04 -1.33 10.17
C LEU A 118 -1.72 -0.65 9.79
N TYR A 119 -1.63 -0.12 8.58
CA TYR A 119 -0.61 0.88 8.21
C TYR A 119 -1.10 2.31 8.51
N TRP A 120 -0.18 3.13 9.00
CA TRP A 120 -0.21 4.57 8.83
C TRP A 120 0.42 4.89 7.47
N GLN A 121 -0.37 5.46 6.56
CA GLN A 121 -0.02 5.67 5.16
C GLN A 121 0.12 7.16 4.82
N TYR A 122 0.95 7.48 3.84
CA TYR A 122 0.93 8.77 3.14
C TYR A 122 1.01 8.58 1.62
N PRO A 123 0.09 9.16 0.83
CA PRO A 123 -1.19 9.74 1.24
C PRO A 123 -2.14 8.70 1.89
N PRO A 124 -3.24 9.15 2.53
CA PRO A 124 -4.28 8.27 3.02
C PRO A 124 -4.78 7.28 1.94
N ASN A 125 -4.88 6.01 2.29
CA ASN A 125 -5.24 4.87 1.43
C ASN A 125 -4.27 4.54 0.27
N ASN A 126 -3.04 5.06 0.26
CA ASN A 126 -2.06 4.69 -0.77
C ASN A 126 -1.54 3.26 -0.57
N TRP A 127 -1.79 2.38 -1.55
CA TRP A 127 -1.30 1.00 -1.58
C TRP A 127 -0.30 0.80 -2.74
N GLY A 128 0.65 1.73 -2.88
CA GLY A 128 1.63 1.74 -3.98
C GLY A 128 1.01 2.09 -5.33
N ASN A 129 -0.19 2.68 -5.34
CA ASN A 129 -0.94 3.09 -6.53
C ASN A 129 -1.00 4.63 -6.68
N ILE A 130 -0.28 5.37 -5.83
CA ILE A 130 -0.11 6.82 -5.90
C ILE A 130 1.38 7.12 -5.74
N SER A 131 1.93 7.93 -6.64
CA SER A 131 3.35 8.31 -6.73
C SER A 131 3.93 9.10 -5.56
N LYS A 132 3.14 9.36 -4.52
CA LYS A 132 3.54 10.11 -3.33
C LYS A 132 3.93 9.17 -2.19
N GLY A 133 5.06 9.48 -1.57
CA GLY A 133 5.51 8.99 -0.27
C GLY A 133 6.42 10.05 0.35
N TYR A 134 7.08 9.75 1.46
CA TYR A 134 8.13 10.58 2.04
C TYR A 134 9.52 10.02 1.74
N ASP A 135 10.47 10.89 1.40
CA ASP A 135 11.90 10.59 1.44
C ASP A 135 12.36 10.83 2.88
N LEU A 136 12.78 9.74 3.52
CA LEU A 136 13.18 9.68 4.92
C LEU A 136 14.66 9.29 5.07
N GLU A 137 15.47 9.49 4.03
CA GLU A 137 16.92 9.27 4.07
C GLU A 137 17.56 10.00 5.26
N GLY A 138 18.49 9.33 5.94
CA GLY A 138 19.13 9.82 7.16
C GLY A 138 18.42 9.45 8.47
N ALA A 139 17.20 8.89 8.44
CA ALA A 139 16.62 8.26 9.63
C ALA A 139 17.37 6.95 9.95
N THR A 140 17.94 6.84 11.15
CA THR A 140 18.64 5.60 11.58
C THR A 140 17.70 4.61 12.24
N LYS A 141 16.58 5.08 12.77
CA LYS A 141 15.63 4.29 13.58
C LYS A 141 14.22 4.88 13.50
N LEU A 142 13.20 4.03 13.61
CA LEU A 142 11.86 4.45 14.04
C LEU A 142 11.65 4.00 15.48
N THR A 143 11.14 4.90 16.31
CA THR A 143 10.79 4.58 17.70
C THR A 143 9.36 4.97 18.04
N PHE A 144 8.81 4.28 19.03
CA PHE A 144 7.45 4.44 19.50
C PHE A 144 7.33 3.92 20.93
N TRP A 145 6.29 4.34 21.64
CA TRP A 145 5.90 3.75 22.91
C TRP A 145 4.68 2.85 22.72
N ALA A 146 4.65 1.72 23.43
CA ALA A 146 3.50 0.81 23.41
C ALA A 146 3.20 0.22 24.79
N ARG A 147 1.92 -0.08 25.04
CA ARG A 147 1.46 -0.89 26.19
C ARG A 147 0.20 -1.69 25.86
N GLY A 148 0.06 -2.87 26.47
CA GLY A 148 -1.17 -3.65 26.46
C GLY A 148 -2.16 -3.15 27.52
N LYS A 149 -3.44 -3.54 27.40
CA LYS A 149 -4.44 -3.32 28.45
C LYS A 149 -4.27 -4.30 29.61
N TYR A 150 -3.92 -5.54 29.30
CA TYR A 150 -3.81 -6.66 30.24
C TYR A 150 -2.36 -7.07 30.52
N GLY A 151 -1.40 -6.67 29.68
CA GLY A 151 0.03 -6.94 29.85
C GLY A 151 0.45 -8.32 29.34
N ARG A 152 -0.28 -8.85 28.36
CA ARG A 152 -0.03 -10.15 27.71
C ARG A 152 -0.39 -10.15 26.22
N GLU A 153 -0.73 -8.99 25.68
CA GLU A 153 -1.08 -8.76 24.29
C GLU A 153 0.12 -9.03 23.38
N ILE A 154 -0.05 -9.92 22.40
CA ILE A 154 0.99 -10.27 21.44
C ILE A 154 0.75 -9.51 20.14
N ILE A 155 1.75 -8.75 19.69
CA ILE A 155 1.80 -8.19 18.34
C ILE A 155 2.78 -9.05 17.55
N ASN A 156 2.32 -9.69 16.46
CA ASN A 156 3.20 -10.57 15.68
C ASN A 156 4.29 -9.79 14.94
N LYS A 157 4.00 -8.55 14.52
CA LYS A 157 4.97 -7.66 13.87
C LYS A 157 4.64 -6.18 14.09
N PHE A 158 5.64 -5.36 14.36
CA PHE A 158 5.67 -3.93 14.06
C PHE A 158 6.63 -3.67 12.89
N GLN A 159 6.24 -2.83 11.93
CA GLN A 159 6.96 -2.67 10.65
C GLN A 159 6.99 -1.22 10.15
N VAL A 160 8.03 -0.89 9.41
CA VAL A 160 8.17 0.29 8.54
C VAL A 160 8.35 -0.21 7.10
N GLY A 161 7.72 0.47 6.14
CA GLY A 161 7.79 0.13 4.73
C GLY A 161 7.08 -1.19 4.37
N GLY A 162 7.39 -1.74 3.20
CA GLY A 162 6.85 -3.01 2.70
C GLY A 162 5.49 -2.96 1.98
N ILE A 163 4.95 -1.78 1.66
CA ILE A 163 3.83 -1.62 0.71
C ILE A 163 4.37 -1.83 -0.72
N ALA A 164 3.79 -2.79 -1.43
CA ALA A 164 4.09 -3.08 -2.85
C ALA A 164 3.18 -2.27 -3.80
N GLY A 165 3.43 -2.36 -5.11
CA GLY A 165 2.74 -1.61 -6.17
C GLY A 165 3.72 -0.89 -7.10
N GLU A 166 3.20 -0.16 -8.09
CA GLU A 166 3.97 0.69 -9.03
C GLU A 166 4.85 1.69 -8.27
N TYR A 167 4.30 2.33 -7.23
CA TYR A 167 4.97 3.35 -6.42
C TYR A 167 5.40 2.82 -5.05
N ARG A 168 5.67 1.52 -4.95
CA ARG A 168 6.06 0.78 -3.74
C ARG A 168 7.07 1.46 -2.82
N ASP A 169 7.06 1.08 -1.55
CA ASP A 169 8.09 1.45 -0.57
C ASP A 169 9.49 1.03 -1.05
N SER A 170 10.48 1.89 -0.77
CA SER A 170 11.92 1.70 -1.04
C SER A 170 12.59 0.60 -0.20
N GLY A 171 11.91 0.05 0.81
CA GLY A 171 12.43 -1.03 1.63
C GLY A 171 11.44 -1.47 2.72
N ILE A 172 11.89 -2.33 3.63
CA ILE A 172 11.12 -2.90 4.73
C ILE A 172 12.01 -3.16 5.96
N ALA A 173 11.56 -2.74 7.13
CA ALA A 173 12.22 -3.01 8.41
C ALA A 173 11.18 -3.39 9.47
N SER A 174 11.46 -4.33 10.37
CA SER A 174 10.47 -4.78 11.36
C SER A 174 11.03 -5.44 12.60
N ILE A 175 10.24 -5.43 13.68
CA ILE A 175 10.47 -6.22 14.90
C ILE A 175 9.23 -7.09 15.21
N GLY A 176 9.43 -8.28 15.76
CA GLY A 176 8.35 -9.15 16.20
C GLY A 176 8.78 -10.61 16.43
N PRO A 177 7.97 -11.40 17.16
CA PRO A 177 6.78 -10.98 17.90
C PRO A 177 7.13 -10.17 19.16
N VAL A 178 6.20 -9.33 19.60
CA VAL A 178 6.33 -8.48 20.81
C VAL A 178 5.16 -8.75 21.76
N THR A 179 5.46 -9.18 22.98
CA THR A 179 4.48 -9.21 24.08
C THR A 179 4.51 -7.87 24.83
N LEU A 180 3.38 -7.16 24.83
CA LEU A 180 3.26 -5.85 25.45
C LEU A 180 2.97 -5.95 26.96
N SER A 181 3.66 -5.14 27.77
CA SER A 181 3.37 -4.97 29.21
C SER A 181 2.22 -3.99 29.46
N LYS A 182 1.63 -4.01 30.68
CA LYS A 182 0.67 -2.98 31.12
C LYS A 182 1.29 -1.58 31.22
N GLN A 183 2.57 -1.52 31.55
CA GLN A 183 3.37 -0.29 31.57
C GLN A 183 3.83 0.06 30.15
N TRP A 184 3.89 1.35 29.85
CA TRP A 184 4.52 1.91 28.65
C TRP A 184 5.99 1.49 28.56
N LYS A 185 6.39 1.00 27.37
CA LYS A 185 7.80 0.75 27.01
C LYS A 185 8.12 1.38 25.67
N LYS A 186 9.34 1.93 25.52
CA LYS A 186 9.88 2.36 24.23
C LYS A 186 10.31 1.13 23.45
N TYR A 187 9.95 1.10 22.18
CA TYR A 187 10.37 0.11 21.19
C TYR A 187 11.07 0.84 20.04
N THR A 188 11.99 0.13 19.39
CA THR A 188 12.84 0.65 18.31
C THR A 188 12.87 -0.36 17.16
N ILE A 189 12.63 0.12 15.95
CA ILE A 189 12.95 -0.57 14.70
C ILE A 189 14.22 0.09 14.16
N ASP A 190 15.29 -0.69 14.00
CA ASP A 190 16.52 -0.23 13.35
C ASP A 190 16.26 -0.11 11.84
N LEU A 191 16.66 1.01 11.24
CA LEU A 191 16.49 1.27 9.80
C LEU A 191 17.82 1.18 9.05
N ARG A 192 18.96 1.09 9.75
CA ARG A 192 20.30 0.94 9.14
C ARG A 192 20.49 -0.43 8.48
N SER A 193 19.67 -1.41 8.87
CA SER A 193 19.58 -2.74 8.26
C SER A 193 18.22 -2.95 7.58
N MET A 194 17.62 -1.91 7.00
CA MET A 194 16.37 -1.99 6.26
C MET A 194 16.58 -2.79 4.97
N ASP A 195 15.80 -3.85 4.79
CA ASP A 195 15.91 -4.72 3.61
C ASP A 195 15.25 -4.04 2.42
N ASN A 196 15.94 -3.99 1.29
CA ASN A 196 15.42 -3.50 0.01
C ASN A 196 15.44 -4.59 -1.09
N SER A 197 15.90 -5.81 -0.79
CA SER A 197 16.00 -6.92 -1.77
C SER A 197 14.65 -7.42 -2.32
N ILE A 198 13.56 -7.15 -1.59
CA ILE A 198 12.17 -7.52 -1.92
C ILE A 198 11.61 -6.68 -3.11
N ILE A 199 12.35 -5.70 -3.63
CA ILE A 199 11.87 -4.62 -4.49
C ILE A 199 12.19 -4.83 -5.99
N VAL A 200 11.93 -6.02 -6.55
CA VAL A 200 12.09 -6.28 -8.00
C VAL A 200 10.80 -6.76 -8.67
N SER A 201 9.99 -5.80 -9.12
CA SER A 201 9.03 -5.99 -10.22
C SER A 201 9.80 -5.92 -11.55
N ASN A 202 9.32 -6.57 -12.62
CA ASN A 202 10.06 -6.55 -13.89
C ASN A 202 10.07 -5.17 -14.58
N GLU A 203 9.10 -4.31 -14.27
CA GLU A 203 8.94 -2.98 -14.86
C GLU A 203 9.86 -1.90 -14.23
N ASP A 204 10.29 -2.07 -12.98
CA ASP A 204 11.03 -1.03 -12.22
C ASP A 204 12.56 -1.04 -12.45
N LYS A 205 13.07 -1.97 -13.27
CA LYS A 205 14.51 -2.30 -13.36
C LYS A 205 15.43 -1.15 -13.77
N GLU A 206 14.91 -0.14 -14.47
CA GLU A 206 15.70 1.05 -14.86
C GLU A 206 16.01 1.97 -13.66
N CYS A 207 15.10 2.04 -12.68
CA CYS A 207 15.27 2.86 -11.47
C CYS A 207 15.76 2.09 -10.26
N TRP A 208 15.53 0.77 -10.23
CA TRP A 208 15.93 -0.09 -9.12
C TRP A 208 17.39 0.07 -8.65
N PRO A 209 18.43 0.11 -9.51
CA PRO A 209 19.82 0.25 -9.07
C PRO A 209 20.18 1.63 -8.47
N PHE A 210 19.22 2.56 -8.38
CA PHE A 210 19.39 3.90 -7.80
C PHE A 210 18.39 4.20 -6.66
N MET A 211 17.64 3.20 -6.18
CA MET A 211 16.71 3.36 -5.06
C MET A 211 17.34 2.96 -3.72
N GLU A 212 17.88 3.95 -3.01
CA GLU A 212 18.35 3.78 -1.64
C GLU A 212 17.18 3.44 -0.68
N PRO A 213 17.43 2.70 0.43
CA PRO A 213 16.43 2.52 1.47
C PRO A 213 15.95 3.87 2.03
N LEU A 214 14.66 3.98 2.36
CA LEU A 214 13.97 5.19 2.85
C LEU A 214 13.75 6.32 1.81
N SER A 215 14.33 6.25 0.60
CA SER A 215 14.14 7.23 -0.48
C SER A 215 12.68 7.46 -0.91
N ARG A 216 11.79 6.49 -0.64
CA ARG A 216 10.33 6.62 -0.75
C ARG A 216 9.64 5.71 0.26
N ILE A 217 8.85 6.29 1.17
CA ILE A 217 8.06 5.60 2.19
C ILE A 217 6.62 6.11 2.19
N ILE A 218 5.71 5.22 1.79
CA ILE A 218 4.26 5.28 1.97
C ILE A 218 3.91 4.70 3.35
N GLY A 219 4.48 3.54 3.70
CA GLY A 219 4.15 2.75 4.89
C GLY A 219 4.90 3.19 6.15
N GLY A 220 4.66 4.41 6.64
CA GLY A 220 5.43 5.03 7.74
C GLY A 220 5.45 4.24 9.06
N PHE A 221 4.36 3.54 9.40
CA PHE A 221 4.32 2.60 10.52
C PHE A 221 3.23 1.55 10.31
N CYS A 222 3.42 0.35 10.86
CA CYS A 222 2.46 -0.74 10.77
C CYS A 222 2.51 -1.64 12.01
N TRP A 223 1.35 -2.20 12.39
CA TRP A 223 1.28 -3.38 13.26
C TRP A 223 0.44 -4.48 12.60
N ALA A 224 0.73 -5.74 12.96
CA ALA A 224 -0.07 -6.91 12.60
C ALA A 224 -0.16 -7.92 13.76
N THR A 225 -1.33 -8.54 13.95
CA THR A 225 -1.54 -9.60 14.95
C THR A 225 -2.62 -10.63 14.57
N SER A 226 -2.54 -11.83 15.15
CA SER A 226 -3.45 -12.96 14.93
C SER A 226 -4.36 -13.27 16.13
N LEU A 227 -5.57 -13.75 15.83
CA LEU A 227 -6.49 -14.42 16.76
C LEU A 227 -6.09 -15.88 17.06
N LYS A 228 -4.91 -16.32 16.62
CA LYS A 228 -4.23 -17.50 17.16
C LYS A 228 -3.61 -17.17 18.53
N ASP A 229 -3.00 -15.99 18.64
CA ASP A 229 -2.14 -15.61 19.77
C ASP A 229 -2.86 -14.68 20.76
N ASN A 230 -4.03 -14.13 20.39
CA ASN A 230 -4.86 -13.24 21.20
C ASN A 230 -6.35 -13.59 21.10
N ASP A 231 -7.09 -13.60 22.21
CA ASP A 231 -8.56 -13.77 22.18
C ASP A 231 -9.31 -12.44 21.88
N GLY A 232 -8.84 -11.74 20.86
CA GLY A 232 -8.99 -10.29 20.74
C GLY A 232 -7.97 -9.54 21.61
N ILE A 233 -7.76 -8.26 21.29
CA ILE A 233 -6.63 -7.46 21.77
C ILE A 233 -7.08 -6.02 22.03
N THR A 234 -6.50 -5.37 23.03
CA THR A 234 -6.59 -3.91 23.22
C THR A 234 -5.25 -3.40 23.68
N PHE A 235 -4.67 -2.48 22.93
CA PHE A 235 -3.34 -1.92 23.21
C PHE A 235 -3.29 -0.45 22.81
N TYR A 236 -2.23 0.21 23.23
CA TYR A 236 -2.04 1.65 23.11
C TYR A 236 -0.67 1.91 22.49
N LEU A 237 -0.59 2.95 21.64
CA LEU A 237 0.62 3.43 20.98
C LEU A 237 0.76 4.93 21.20
N ASP A 238 1.99 5.42 21.29
CA ASP A 238 2.27 6.84 21.49
C ASP A 238 3.64 7.24 20.93
N GLU A 239 3.84 8.54 20.66
CA GLU A 239 5.10 9.15 20.23
C GLU A 239 5.84 8.38 19.10
N ILE A 240 5.10 7.99 18.05
CA ILE A 240 5.60 7.22 16.90
C ILE A 240 6.33 8.14 15.92
N ARG A 241 7.64 7.95 15.74
CA ARG A 241 8.46 8.84 14.90
C ARG A 241 9.76 8.20 14.40
N PHE A 242 10.21 8.70 13.27
CA PHE A 242 11.58 8.51 12.76
C PHE A 242 12.53 9.43 13.53
N GLU A 243 13.69 8.90 13.92
CA GLU A 243 14.77 9.59 14.61
C GLU A 243 16.09 9.29 13.87
N ASN A 244 17.05 10.21 13.92
CA ASN A 244 18.46 9.94 13.68
C ASN A 244 19.21 9.78 15.03
N ASP A 245 20.49 9.41 14.96
CA ASP A 245 21.43 9.39 16.10
C ASP A 245 22.32 10.64 16.10
#